data_AF-A0A933N6W4-F1
#
_entry.id   AF-A0A933N6W4-F1
#
_cell.length_a   1.000
_cell.length_b   1.000
_cell.length_c   1.000
_cell.angle_alpha   90.00
_cell.angle_beta   90.00
_cell.angle_gamma   90.00
#
_symmetry.space_group_name_H-M   'P 1'
#
loop_
_entity.id
_entity.type
_entity.pdbx_description
1 polymer ?
#
loop_
_entity_poly.entity_id
_entity_poly.type
_entity_poly.pdbx_seq_one_letter_code
_entity_poly.pdbx_strand_id
1 'polypeptide(L)'
;MIGLQVDSGADLTVISLSAARKAGLRVDRNSPVIIISGVAGEQWAVLAKATIRVGDAKEESVTIAIAPGLDLGKSDGLLGLSFLERFKTTIGGKEVKLAPIDEGEKPRYGGHGKSWWSLRFQKVKDRMDLYSSALPAAKQFDKNTASEIGVDPEEFKLEDLVNRLKAFTADEVDALSNEAGRFGVPREWRE
;
A
#
# COMPACT_ATOMS: atom_id res chain seq x y z
N MET A 1 17.33 -6.67 -10.16
CA MET A 1 17.60 -6.03 -8.86
C MET A 1 17.30 -4.54 -8.97
N ILE A 2 16.61 -4.00 -7.96
CA ILE A 2 16.19 -2.59 -7.86
C ILE A 2 16.80 -2.04 -6.58
N GLY A 3 17.43 -0.87 -6.64
CA GLY A 3 18.03 -0.21 -5.47
C GLY A 3 17.00 0.68 -4.78
N LEU A 4 16.70 0.42 -3.50
CA LEU A 4 15.77 1.23 -2.72
C LEU A 4 16.49 1.87 -1.53
N GLN A 5 16.17 3.12 -1.22
CA GLN A 5 16.56 3.76 0.03
C GLN A 5 15.54 3.45 1.11
N VAL A 6 15.98 3.10 2.31
CA VAL A 6 15.07 2.86 3.44
C VAL A 6 14.53 4.19 3.94
N ASP A 7 13.22 4.35 3.96
CA ASP A 7 12.54 5.58 4.38
C ASP A 7 11.37 5.24 5.29
N SER A 8 11.57 5.31 6.61
CA SER A 8 10.51 5.11 7.59
C SER A 8 9.52 6.28 7.67
N GLY A 9 9.77 7.39 6.97
CA GLY A 9 8.84 8.51 6.83
C GLY A 9 7.89 8.38 5.65
N ALA A 10 8.13 7.42 4.75
CA ALA A 10 7.24 7.15 3.62
C ALA A 10 6.18 6.10 3.99
N ASP A 11 4.89 6.45 3.91
CA ASP A 11 3.79 5.52 4.19
C ASP A 11 3.76 4.31 3.25
N LEU A 12 4.13 4.53 1.99
CA LEU A 12 4.20 3.50 0.97
C LEU A 12 5.64 3.30 0.51
N THR A 13 5.98 2.06 0.18
CA THR A 13 7.11 1.80 -0.71
C THR A 13 6.81 2.45 -2.07
N VAL A 14 7.70 3.33 -2.53
CA VAL A 14 7.54 4.08 -3.77
C VAL A 14 8.64 3.69 -4.74
N ILE A 15 8.31 3.40 -5.98
CA ILE A 15 9.30 3.11 -7.03
C ILE A 15 9.03 3.94 -8.28
N SER A 16 10.06 4.18 -9.08
CA SER A 16 9.91 4.84 -10.37
C SER A 16 9.21 3.91 -11.39
N LEU A 17 8.68 4.50 -12.46
CA LEU A 17 8.09 3.72 -13.55
C LEU A 17 9.11 2.80 -14.25
N SER A 18 10.37 3.23 -14.36
CA SER A 18 11.44 2.40 -14.93
C SER A 18 11.75 1.19 -14.04
N ALA A 19 11.77 1.38 -12.72
CA ALA A 19 11.93 0.32 -11.74
C ALA A 19 10.77 -0.68 -11.80
N ALA A 20 9.53 -0.19 -11.88
CA ALA A 20 8.35 -1.05 -12.02
C ALA A 20 8.43 -1.94 -13.28
N ARG A 21 8.80 -1.36 -14.42
CA ARG A 21 9.02 -2.11 -15.68
C ARG A 21 10.12 -3.16 -15.53
N LYS A 22 11.23 -2.82 -14.88
CA LYS A 22 12.35 -3.74 -14.60
C LYS A 22 11.93 -4.91 -13.70
N ALA A 23 11.00 -4.67 -12.76
CA ALA A 23 10.40 -5.70 -11.92
C ALA A 23 9.32 -6.54 -12.63
N GLY A 24 8.97 -6.21 -13.88
CA GLY A 24 7.88 -6.87 -14.61
C GLY A 24 6.49 -6.53 -14.06
N LEU A 25 6.37 -5.45 -13.27
CA LEU A 25 5.08 -4.97 -12.79
C LEU A 25 4.31 -4.32 -13.93
N ARG A 26 3.06 -4.75 -14.09
CA ARG A 26 2.14 -4.19 -15.08
C ARG A 26 1.24 -3.19 -14.39
N VAL A 27 1.11 -2.04 -15.03
CA VAL A 27 0.17 -0.99 -14.65
C VAL A 27 -0.73 -0.77 -15.86
N ASP A 28 -2.04 -0.75 -15.63
CA ASP A 28 -3.05 -0.51 -16.66
C ASP A 28 -3.90 0.72 -16.33
N ARG A 29 -4.83 1.05 -17.23
CA ARG A 29 -5.73 2.21 -17.08
C ARG A 29 -6.73 2.08 -15.92
N ASN A 30 -6.91 0.86 -15.40
CA ASN A 30 -7.84 0.58 -14.30
C ASN A 30 -7.13 0.58 -12.94
N SER A 31 -5.81 0.61 -12.94
CA SER A 31 -5.00 0.65 -11.73
C SER A 31 -5.32 1.92 -10.92
N PRO A 32 -5.49 1.83 -9.59
CA PRO A 32 -5.88 2.98 -8.79
C PRO A 32 -4.78 4.04 -8.77
N VAL A 33 -5.15 5.31 -8.85
CA VAL A 33 -4.22 6.44 -8.77
C VAL A 33 -4.38 7.14 -7.43
N ILE A 34 -3.28 7.58 -6.85
CA ILE A 34 -3.24 8.43 -5.66
C ILE A 34 -2.35 9.64 -5.92
N ILE A 35 -2.52 10.68 -5.10
CA ILE A 35 -1.49 11.71 -4.92
C ILE A 35 -0.62 11.28 -3.73
N ILE A 36 0.69 11.30 -3.93
CA ILE A 36 1.68 11.17 -2.86
C ILE A 36 2.30 12.55 -2.62
N SER A 37 2.51 12.89 -1.35
CA SER A 37 3.11 14.16 -0.94
C SER A 37 4.41 13.87 -0.18
N GLY A 38 5.48 14.57 -0.55
CA GLY A 38 6.78 14.45 0.10
C GLY A 38 7.51 15.79 0.15
N VAL A 39 8.79 15.78 0.54
CA VAL A 39 9.59 17.01 0.69
C VAL A 39 9.69 17.80 -0.64
N ALA A 40 9.67 17.12 -1.78
CA ALA A 40 9.74 17.73 -3.10
C ALA A 40 8.38 18.22 -3.64
N GLY A 41 7.30 18.10 -2.86
CA GLY A 41 5.94 18.44 -3.27
C GLY A 41 5.07 17.22 -3.55
N GLU A 42 4.01 17.43 -4.33
CA GLU A 42 3.01 16.43 -4.64
C GLU A 42 3.18 15.87 -6.04
N GLN A 43 2.92 14.57 -6.21
CA GLN A 43 2.86 13.94 -7.52
C GLN A 43 1.85 12.80 -7.53
N TRP A 44 1.35 12.47 -8.72
CA TRP A 44 0.51 11.30 -8.89
C TRP A 44 1.35 10.01 -8.89
N ALA A 45 0.76 8.95 -8.36
CA ALA A 45 1.33 7.62 -8.39
C ALA A 45 0.24 6.58 -8.61
N VAL A 46 0.60 5.47 -9.22
CA VAL A 46 -0.30 4.33 -9.42
C VAL A 46 -0.06 3.29 -8.36
N LEU A 47 -1.12 2.78 -7.74
CA LEU A 47 -1.02 1.69 -6.80
C LEU A 47 -0.90 0.35 -7.51
N ALA A 48 0.00 -0.49 -7.00
CA ALA A 48 0.15 -1.86 -7.42
C ALA A 48 0.41 -2.76 -6.21
N LYS A 49 0.23 -4.07 -6.40
CA LYS A 49 0.70 -5.09 -5.46
C LYS A 49 2.00 -5.68 -5.97
N ALA A 50 2.98 -5.84 -5.09
CA ALA A 50 4.26 -6.44 -5.43
C ALA A 50 4.68 -7.48 -4.39
N THR A 51 5.47 -8.45 -4.84
CA THR A 51 6.31 -9.24 -3.94
C THR A 51 7.62 -8.51 -3.74
N ILE A 52 7.99 -8.23 -2.50
CA ILE A 52 9.23 -7.56 -2.14
C ILE A 52 10.12 -8.55 -1.39
N ARG A 53 11.39 -8.63 -1.81
CA ARG A 53 12.41 -9.43 -1.13
C ARG A 53 13.60 -8.54 -0.77
N VAL A 54 13.94 -8.50 0.52
CA VAL A 54 15.07 -7.76 1.08
C VAL A 54 15.88 -8.71 1.96
N GLY A 55 17.04 -9.15 1.48
CA GLY A 55 17.78 -10.26 2.10
C GLY A 55 16.89 -11.51 2.17
N ASP A 56 16.73 -12.06 3.38
CA ASP A 56 15.89 -13.23 3.66
C ASP A 56 14.42 -12.86 3.89
N ALA A 57 14.10 -11.59 4.11
CA ALA A 57 12.73 -11.13 4.28
C ALA A 57 12.00 -11.11 2.93
N LYS A 58 10.86 -11.79 2.85
CA LYS A 58 10.01 -11.84 1.66
C LYS A 58 8.56 -11.57 2.07
N GLU A 59 7.96 -10.55 1.47
CA GLU A 59 6.56 -10.22 1.66
C GLU A 59 5.83 -10.20 0.34
N GLU A 60 4.65 -10.81 0.33
CA GLU A 60 3.76 -10.88 -0.82
C GLU A 60 2.65 -9.83 -0.68
N SER A 61 2.07 -9.46 -1.82
CA SER A 61 0.94 -8.52 -1.90
C SER A 61 1.18 -7.21 -1.13
N VAL A 62 2.41 -6.70 -1.18
CA VAL A 62 2.75 -5.40 -0.61
C VAL A 62 2.17 -4.32 -1.50
N THR A 63 1.37 -3.42 -0.92
CA THR A 63 0.91 -2.22 -1.64
C THR A 63 2.08 -1.27 -1.84
N ILE A 64 2.35 -0.94 -3.10
CA ILE A 64 3.40 0.00 -3.49
C ILE A 64 2.80 1.12 -4.34
N ALA A 65 3.48 2.26 -4.38
CA ALA A 65 3.20 3.36 -5.28
C ALA A 65 4.23 3.40 -6.41
N ILE A 66 3.76 3.47 -7.64
CA ILE A 66 4.60 3.65 -8.84
C ILE A 66 4.45 5.10 -9.25
N ALA A 67 5.49 5.90 -9.03
CA ALA A 67 5.52 7.34 -9.25
C ALA A 67 6.38 7.66 -10.48
N PRO A 68 5.79 8.01 -11.64
CA PRO A 68 6.57 8.17 -12.87
C PRO A 68 7.51 9.37 -12.87
N GLY A 69 7.22 10.38 -12.05
CA GLY A 69 8.07 11.56 -11.85
C GLY A 69 9.13 11.39 -10.75
N LEU A 70 9.26 10.20 -10.16
CA LEU A 70 10.22 9.98 -9.08
C LEU A 70 11.66 10.00 -9.59
N ASP A 71 12.45 10.96 -9.11
CA ASP A 71 13.89 11.05 -9.31
C ASP A 71 14.61 11.09 -7.95
N LEU A 72 15.34 10.03 -7.63
CA LEU A 72 16.17 9.90 -6.42
C LEU A 72 17.66 9.73 -6.79
N GLY A 73 18.05 10.19 -7.99
CA GLY A 73 19.39 10.07 -8.53
C GLY A 73 19.81 8.62 -8.73
N LYS A 74 20.53 8.05 -7.75
CA LYS A 74 21.08 6.68 -7.84
C LYS A 74 20.13 5.59 -7.33
N SER A 75 19.03 5.95 -6.68
CA SER A 75 18.03 5.00 -6.19
C SER A 75 16.87 4.87 -7.16
N ASP A 76 16.34 3.66 -7.29
CA ASP A 76 15.15 3.36 -8.07
C ASP A 76 13.85 3.66 -7.30
N GLY A 77 13.95 3.90 -5.98
CA GLY A 77 12.80 4.14 -5.12
C GLY A 77 13.11 4.25 -3.62
N LEU A 78 12.04 4.24 -2.83
CA LEU A 78 12.00 4.25 -1.37
C LEU A 78 11.34 2.97 -0.86
N LEU A 79 11.96 2.31 0.10
CA LEU A 79 11.37 1.22 0.88
C LEU A 79 10.67 1.81 2.10
N GLY A 80 9.33 1.89 2.03
CA GLY A 80 8.49 2.58 3.00
C GLY A 80 7.76 1.66 3.96
N LEU A 81 6.90 2.25 4.79
CA LEU A 81 6.16 1.59 5.85
C LEU A 81 5.25 0.47 5.36
N SER A 82 4.67 0.56 4.16
CA SER A 82 3.87 -0.55 3.59
C SER A 82 4.60 -1.91 3.52
N PHE A 83 5.94 -1.88 3.51
CA PHE A 83 6.79 -3.04 3.72
C PHE A 83 7.37 -3.10 5.15
N LEU A 84 7.99 -2.00 5.61
CA LEU A 84 8.76 -1.99 6.85
C LEU A 84 7.92 -2.28 8.09
N GLU A 85 6.64 -1.87 8.11
CA GLU A 85 5.75 -2.07 9.25
C GLU A 85 5.44 -3.55 9.53
N ARG A 86 5.72 -4.44 8.56
CA ARG A 86 5.56 -5.89 8.71
C ARG A 86 6.68 -6.52 9.55
N PHE A 87 7.73 -5.75 9.84
CA PHE A 87 8.91 -6.16 10.57
C PHE A 87 9.15 -5.23 11.75
N LYS A 88 9.74 -5.80 12.80
CA LYS A 88 10.45 -5.03 13.80
C LYS A 88 11.73 -4.51 13.14
N THR A 89 11.67 -3.28 12.67
CA THR A 89 12.76 -2.62 11.94
C THR A 89 13.68 -1.90 12.91
N THR A 90 14.97 -2.23 12.89
CA THR A 90 16.02 -1.50 13.60
C THR A 90 16.98 -0.88 12.60
N ILE A 91 17.12 0.45 12.63
CA ILE A 91 18.06 1.19 11.77
C ILE A 91 19.26 1.59 12.62
N GLY A 92 20.46 1.12 12.27
CA GLY A 92 21.69 1.39 13.01
C GLY A 92 22.86 1.66 12.08
N GLY A 93 23.33 2.91 12.05
CA GLY A 93 24.46 3.30 11.20
C GLY A 93 24.20 3.06 9.71
N LYS A 94 24.89 2.08 9.12
CA LYS A 94 24.73 1.66 7.71
C LYS A 94 23.92 0.37 7.54
N GLU A 95 23.40 -0.20 8.63
CA GLU A 95 22.67 -1.47 8.63
C GLU A 95 21.20 -1.26 8.96
N VAL A 96 20.35 -2.03 8.28
CA VAL A 96 18.93 -2.17 8.60
C VAL A 96 18.68 -3.62 8.95
N LYS A 97 18.14 -3.85 10.14
CA LYS A 97 17.79 -5.19 10.64
C LYS A 97 16.28 -5.32 10.67
N LEU A 98 15.79 -6.36 10.02
CA LEU A 98 14.37 -6.72 9.97
C LEU A 98 14.19 -8.00 10.77
N ALA A 99 13.37 -7.96 11.81
CA ALA A 99 12.95 -9.14 12.58
C ALA A 99 11.43 -9.31 12.51
N PRO A 100 10.88 -10.52 12.66
CA PRO A 100 9.44 -10.71 12.76
C PRO A 100 8.86 -9.90 13.92
N ILE A 101 7.75 -9.20 13.70
CA ILE A 101 7.04 -8.45 14.77
C ILE A 101 6.43 -9.36 15.84
N ASP A 102 6.27 -10.64 15.54
CA ASP A 102 5.66 -11.67 16.38
C ASP A 102 6.69 -12.68 16.91
N GLU A 103 7.96 -12.28 16.99
CA GLU A 103 9.04 -13.14 17.46
C GLU A 103 8.75 -13.67 18.87
N GLY A 104 8.80 -15.00 19.01
CA GLY A 104 8.54 -15.69 20.28
C GLY A 104 7.06 -15.88 20.64
N GLU A 105 6.11 -15.30 19.91
CA GLU A 105 4.69 -15.44 20.20
C GLU A 105 4.17 -16.86 19.93
N LYS A 106 3.26 -17.33 20.79
CA LYS A 106 2.50 -18.58 20.64
C LYS A 106 1.03 -18.35 21.05
N PRO A 107 0.05 -18.99 20.40
CA PRO A 107 0.19 -19.89 19.23
C PRO A 107 0.61 -19.15 17.95
N ARG A 108 0.99 -19.89 16.90
CA ARG A 108 1.25 -19.35 15.56
C ARG A 108 0.33 -20.01 14.55
N TYR A 109 -0.36 -19.20 13.75
CA TYR A 109 -1.26 -19.62 12.68
C TYR A 109 -0.72 -19.16 11.35
N GLY A 110 -0.55 -20.08 10.40
CA GLY A 110 0.06 -19.77 9.11
C GLY A 110 1.52 -19.28 9.21
N GLY A 111 2.22 -19.58 10.31
CA GLY A 111 3.55 -19.06 10.58
C GLY A 111 3.57 -17.73 11.33
N HIS A 112 2.41 -17.11 11.61
CA HIS A 112 2.32 -15.79 12.23
C HIS A 112 1.65 -15.81 13.61
N GLY A 113 2.16 -15.00 14.54
CA GLY A 113 1.60 -14.75 15.88
C GLY A 113 0.53 -13.66 15.88
N LYS A 114 0.06 -13.30 17.08
CA LYS A 114 -1.05 -12.37 17.26
C LYS A 114 -0.70 -10.98 16.77
N SER A 115 0.48 -10.47 17.13
CA SER A 115 0.88 -9.11 16.77
C SER A 115 0.92 -8.92 15.26
N TRP A 116 1.34 -9.94 14.51
CA TRP A 116 1.33 -9.88 13.05
C TRP A 116 -0.10 -9.86 12.50
N TRP A 117 -0.96 -10.80 12.89
CA TRP A 117 -2.33 -10.86 12.41
C TRP A 117 -3.11 -9.56 12.72
N SER A 118 -3.06 -9.11 13.97
CA SER A 118 -3.77 -7.91 14.41
C SER A 118 -3.28 -6.66 13.70
N LEU A 119 -1.95 -6.49 13.55
CA LEU A 119 -1.43 -5.36 12.80
C LEU A 119 -1.88 -5.37 11.33
N ARG A 120 -1.82 -6.52 10.67
CA ARG A 120 -2.22 -6.63 9.26
C ARG A 120 -3.70 -6.32 9.06
N PHE A 121 -4.57 -6.84 9.92
CA PHE A 121 -6.01 -6.53 9.88
C PHE A 121 -6.28 -5.06 10.18
N GLN A 122 -5.65 -4.49 11.21
CA GLN A 122 -5.81 -3.08 11.53
C GLN A 122 -5.43 -2.19 10.34
N LYS A 123 -4.26 -2.41 9.74
CA LYS A 123 -3.73 -1.56 8.65
C LYS A 123 -4.59 -1.60 7.39
N VAL A 124 -5.11 -2.77 7.02
CA VAL A 124 -5.98 -2.87 5.85
C VAL A 124 -7.36 -2.24 6.12
N LYS A 125 -7.87 -2.34 7.36
CA LYS A 125 -9.11 -1.64 7.78
C LYS A 125 -8.95 -0.14 7.78
N ASP A 126 -7.89 0.39 8.39
CA ASP A 126 -7.61 1.84 8.44
C ASP A 126 -7.61 2.45 7.03
N ARG A 127 -7.00 1.76 6.06
CA ARG A 127 -6.98 2.20 4.66
C ARG A 127 -8.36 2.08 3.99
N MET A 128 -9.10 1.01 4.28
CA MET A 128 -10.48 0.87 3.78
C MET A 128 -11.39 1.97 4.30
N ASP A 129 -11.26 2.32 5.58
CA ASP A 129 -12.02 3.36 6.25
C ASP A 129 -11.68 4.73 5.69
N LEU A 130 -10.40 5.01 5.42
CA LEU A 130 -9.94 6.22 4.75
C LEU A 130 -10.65 6.42 3.40
N TYR A 131 -10.62 5.42 2.52
CA TYR A 131 -11.25 5.53 1.20
C TYR A 131 -12.78 5.54 1.26
N SER A 132 -13.36 4.80 2.20
CA SER A 132 -14.82 4.81 2.42
C SER A 132 -15.30 6.17 2.91
N SER A 133 -14.53 6.83 3.77
CA SER A 133 -14.85 8.16 4.31
C SER A 133 -14.65 9.28 3.27
N ALA A 134 -13.79 9.08 2.27
CA ALA A 134 -13.59 10.04 1.19
C ALA A 134 -14.72 10.01 0.13
N LEU A 135 -15.46 8.91 0.02
CA LEU A 135 -16.46 8.72 -1.04
C LEU A 135 -17.61 9.76 -1.03
N PRO A 136 -18.21 10.15 0.11
CA PRO A 136 -19.24 11.19 0.11
C PRO A 136 -18.71 12.55 -0.37
N ALA A 137 -17.49 12.92 0.01
CA ALA A 137 -16.85 14.15 -0.44
C ALA A 137 -16.58 14.12 -1.95
N ALA A 138 -16.11 12.98 -2.48
CA ALA A 138 -15.91 12.77 -3.91
C ALA A 138 -17.21 12.95 -4.71
N LYS A 139 -18.31 12.32 -4.26
CA LYS A 139 -19.64 12.45 -4.88
C LYS A 139 -20.12 13.88 -4.91
N GLN A 140 -19.94 14.60 -3.80
CA GLN A 140 -20.37 15.99 -3.71
C GLN A 140 -19.53 16.89 -4.62
N PHE A 141 -18.23 16.65 -4.71
CA PHE A 141 -17.34 17.37 -5.61
C PHE A 141 -17.77 17.19 -7.07
N ASP A 142 -17.94 15.95 -7.54
CA ASP A 142 -18.35 15.66 -8.92
C ASP A 142 -19.70 16.33 -9.26
N LYS A 143 -20.66 16.30 -8.33
CA LYS A 143 -21.96 16.97 -8.48
C LYS A 143 -21.82 18.49 -8.62
N ASN A 144 -20.96 19.11 -7.82
CA ASN A 144 -20.71 20.55 -7.87
C ASN A 144 -20.05 20.93 -9.20
N THR A 145 -19.02 20.20 -9.62
CA THR A 145 -18.32 20.43 -10.89
C THR A 145 -19.26 20.35 -12.09
N ALA A 146 -20.11 19.32 -12.15
CA ALA A 146 -21.11 19.19 -13.22
C ALA A 146 -22.11 20.36 -13.23
N SER A 147 -22.46 20.87 -12.05
CA SER A 147 -23.40 22.00 -11.91
C SER A 147 -22.77 23.35 -12.27
N GLU A 148 -21.49 23.56 -11.97
CA GLU A 148 -20.77 24.83 -12.19
C GLU A 148 -20.26 24.98 -13.62
N ILE A 149 -19.77 23.89 -14.23
CA ILE A 149 -19.16 23.91 -15.56
C ILE A 149 -20.19 23.54 -16.65
N GLY A 150 -21.34 22.96 -16.27
CA GLY A 150 -22.38 22.53 -17.21
C GLY A 150 -21.95 21.37 -18.11
N VAL A 151 -20.82 20.74 -17.79
CA VAL A 151 -20.24 19.60 -18.50
C VAL A 151 -20.03 18.50 -17.47
N ASP A 152 -20.68 17.35 -17.64
CA ASP A 152 -20.33 16.13 -16.91
C ASP A 152 -18.97 15.66 -17.45
N PRO A 153 -17.91 15.60 -16.62
CA PRO A 153 -16.63 15.10 -17.09
C PRO A 153 -16.74 13.59 -17.40
N GLU A 154 -17.09 13.25 -18.64
CA GLU A 154 -17.21 11.87 -19.11
C GLU A 154 -15.90 11.07 -18.93
N GLU A 155 -14.75 11.75 -18.86
CA GLU A 155 -13.44 11.10 -18.82
C GLU A 155 -12.90 10.85 -17.40
N PHE A 156 -13.37 11.58 -16.38
CA PHE A 156 -12.85 11.44 -15.01
C PHE A 156 -13.82 11.91 -13.93
N LYS A 157 -14.30 10.96 -13.11
CA LYS A 157 -15.07 11.23 -11.90
C LYS A 157 -14.25 10.87 -10.66
N LEU A 158 -14.23 11.76 -9.67
CA LEU A 158 -13.53 11.51 -8.42
C LEU A 158 -14.17 10.34 -7.66
N GLU A 159 -15.48 10.16 -7.76
CA GLU A 159 -16.19 8.98 -7.27
C GLU A 159 -15.60 7.68 -7.83
N ASP A 160 -15.38 7.61 -9.15
CA ASP A 160 -14.85 6.41 -9.79
C ASP A 160 -13.43 6.10 -9.30
N LEU A 161 -12.60 7.12 -9.10
CA LEU A 161 -11.27 6.96 -8.52
C LEU A 161 -11.35 6.37 -7.11
N VAL A 162 -12.19 6.93 -6.24
CA VAL A 162 -12.36 6.46 -4.86
C VAL A 162 -12.91 5.03 -4.84
N ASN A 163 -13.86 4.71 -5.72
CA ASN A 163 -14.38 3.35 -5.85
C ASN A 163 -13.30 2.34 -6.28
N ARG A 164 -12.38 2.71 -7.18
CA ARG A 164 -11.23 1.87 -7.53
C ARG A 164 -10.28 1.66 -6.36
N LEU A 165 -10.02 2.69 -5.56
CA LEU A 165 -9.19 2.59 -4.35
C LEU A 165 -9.81 1.67 -3.29
N LYS A 166 -11.14 1.76 -3.13
CA LYS A 166 -11.91 0.85 -2.27
C LYS A 166 -11.83 -0.57 -2.78
N ALA A 167 -12.09 -0.83 -4.06
CA ALA A 167 -12.00 -2.17 -4.64
C ALA A 167 -10.61 -2.79 -4.45
N PHE A 168 -9.56 -2.02 -4.75
CA PHE A 168 -8.17 -2.46 -4.56
C PHE A 168 -7.82 -2.79 -3.10
N THR A 169 -8.45 -2.12 -2.15
CA THR A 169 -8.26 -2.41 -0.72
C THR A 169 -9.14 -3.57 -0.26
N ALA A 170 -10.35 -3.72 -0.81
CA ALA A 170 -11.26 -4.82 -0.52
C ALA A 170 -10.64 -6.15 -0.91
N ASP A 171 -9.98 -6.23 -2.07
CA ASP A 171 -9.23 -7.41 -2.48
C ASP A 171 -8.16 -7.83 -1.46
N GLU A 172 -7.52 -6.87 -0.78
CA GLU A 172 -6.55 -7.16 0.29
C GLU A 172 -7.23 -7.63 1.57
N VAL A 173 -8.38 -7.05 1.93
CA VAL A 173 -9.19 -7.51 3.08
C VAL A 173 -9.65 -8.95 2.86
N ASP A 174 -10.15 -9.26 1.67
CA ASP A 174 -10.65 -10.58 1.32
C ASP A 174 -9.51 -11.60 1.29
N ALA A 175 -8.37 -11.27 0.69
CA ALA A 175 -7.19 -12.13 0.69
C ALA A 175 -6.73 -12.45 2.13
N LEU A 176 -6.61 -11.42 2.99
CA LEU A 176 -6.18 -11.60 4.38
C LEU A 176 -7.21 -12.40 5.20
N SER A 177 -8.51 -12.16 4.97
CA SER A 177 -9.60 -12.87 5.64
C SER A 177 -9.65 -14.35 5.24
N ASN A 178 -9.46 -14.64 3.95
CA ASN A 178 -9.38 -16.00 3.42
C ASN A 178 -8.18 -16.75 3.99
N GLU A 179 -7.02 -16.10 4.06
CA GLU A 179 -5.82 -16.68 4.65
C GLU A 179 -6.00 -16.98 6.15
N ALA A 180 -6.55 -16.03 6.90
CA ALA A 180 -6.85 -16.19 8.30
C ALA A 180 -7.86 -17.34 8.55
N GLY A 181 -8.88 -17.44 7.69
CA GLY A 181 -9.84 -18.56 7.67
C GLY A 181 -9.15 -19.90 7.44
N ARG A 182 -8.28 -20.00 6.42
CA ARG A 182 -7.54 -21.21 6.08
C ARG A 182 -6.70 -21.74 7.25
N PHE A 183 -6.10 -20.84 8.03
CA PHE A 183 -5.25 -21.21 9.16
C PHE A 183 -5.97 -21.26 10.50
N GLY A 184 -7.28 -20.99 10.56
CA GLY A 184 -8.04 -21.02 11.81
C GLY A 184 -7.65 -19.92 12.79
N VAL A 185 -7.24 -18.75 12.31
CA VAL A 185 -6.84 -17.60 13.14
C VAL A 185 -8.03 -17.16 14.01
N PRO A 186 -7.88 -16.98 15.33
CA PRO A 186 -8.97 -16.54 16.20
C PRO A 186 -9.56 -15.19 15.76
N ARG A 187 -10.87 -15.00 15.96
CA ARG A 187 -11.58 -13.80 15.48
C ARG A 187 -11.09 -12.53 16.18
N GLU A 188 -10.76 -12.63 17.46
CA GLU A 188 -10.23 -11.54 18.29
C GLU A 188 -8.81 -11.11 17.91
N TRP A 189 -8.15 -11.80 16.98
CA TRP A 189 -6.88 -11.35 16.38
C TRP A 189 -7.12 -10.54 15.11
N ARG A 190 -8.33 -10.57 14.56
CA ARG A 190 -8.74 -9.93 13.30
C ARG A 190 -9.59 -8.68 13.52
N GLU A 191 -10.08 -8.47 14.74
CA GLU A 191 -10.90 -7.34 15.17
C GLU A 191 -10.01 -6.17 15.56
#